data_AF-A0A1G5J3T4-F1
#
_entry.id   AF-A0A1G5J3T4-F1
#
_cell.length_a   1.000
_cell.length_b   1.000
_cell.length_c   1.000
_cell.angle_alpha   90.00
_cell.angle_beta   90.00
_cell.angle_gamma   90.00
#
_symmetry.space_group_name_H-M   'P 1'
#
loop_
_entity.id
_entity.type
_entity.pdbx_description
1 polymer ?
#
loop_
_entity_poly.entity_id
_entity_poly.type
_entity_poly.pdbx_seq_one_letter_code
_entity_poly.pdbx_strand_id
1 'polypeptide(L)'
;MGLGPNHDIATTEFINAMRARLEREDENLGKNMDDPAVRKNMGALAEAVYRIVTAHTDAVSSPIEDPEFWEWMDQTNRWLQTLAQWQKGVAQALDRWAAATPADLQLKADLAALTQPEELPEPPTTLKGRLS
;
A
#
# COMPACT_ATOMS: atom_id res chain seq x y z
N MET A 1 -20.53 -5.20 11.00
CA MET A 1 -19.30 -5.85 11.51
C MET A 1 -18.34 -5.93 10.34
N GLY A 2 -17.15 -5.34 10.45
CA GLY A 2 -16.11 -5.56 9.45
C GLY A 2 -15.30 -6.79 9.85
N LEU A 3 -14.89 -7.61 8.89
CA LEU A 3 -14.04 -8.79 9.15
C LEU A 3 -12.60 -8.41 9.55
N GLY A 4 -12.28 -7.11 9.60
CA GLY A 4 -10.91 -6.66 9.82
C GLY A 4 -9.98 -6.98 8.64
N PRO A 5 -8.72 -6.55 8.71
CA PRO A 5 -7.77 -6.70 7.62
C PRO A 5 -7.17 -8.11 7.49
N ASN A 6 -7.37 -9.00 8.47
CA ASN A 6 -6.83 -10.36 8.44
C ASN A 6 -7.72 -11.36 9.19
N HIS A 7 -7.44 -12.65 9.00
CA HIS A 7 -8.23 -13.75 9.58
C HIS A 7 -8.19 -13.81 11.12
N ASP A 8 -7.12 -13.34 11.77
CA ASP A 8 -7.01 -13.32 13.23
C ASP A 8 -7.98 -12.30 13.85
N ILE A 9 -8.07 -11.12 13.24
CA ILE A 9 -9.01 -10.07 13.63
C ILE A 9 -10.44 -10.52 13.32
N ALA A 10 -10.67 -11.12 12.15
CA ALA A 10 -11.97 -11.70 11.78
C ALA A 10 -12.44 -12.74 12.80
N THR A 11 -11.54 -13.62 13.22
CA THR A 11 -11.78 -14.67 14.22
C THR A 11 -12.13 -14.09 15.58
N THR A 12 -11.39 -13.07 16.00
CA THR A 12 -11.63 -12.39 17.28
C THR A 12 -12.99 -11.70 17.30
N GLU A 13 -13.32 -10.95 16.24
CA GLU A 13 -14.63 -10.30 16.08
C GLU A 13 -15.78 -11.32 16.04
N PHE A 14 -15.61 -12.44 15.33
CA PHE A 14 -16.61 -13.51 15.25
C PHE A 14 -16.87 -14.16 16.62
N ILE A 15 -15.81 -14.51 17.36
CA ILE A 15 -15.93 -15.11 18.69
C ILE A 15 -16.60 -14.12 19.66
N ASN A 16 -16.21 -12.84 19.63
CA ASN A 16 -16.81 -11.80 20.47
C ASN A 16 -18.29 -11.57 20.14
N ALA A 17 -18.64 -11.56 18.85
CA ALA A 17 -20.04 -11.42 18.41
C ALA A 17 -20.90 -12.62 18.85
N MET A 18 -20.37 -13.85 18.74
CA MET A 18 -21.05 -15.07 19.19
C MET A 18 -21.20 -15.10 20.71
N ARG A 19 -20.18 -14.70 21.47
CA ARG A 19 -20.27 -14.53 22.92
C ARG A 19 -21.38 -13.56 23.29
N ALA A 20 -21.34 -12.34 22.74
CA ALA A 20 -22.32 -11.31 23.03
C ALA A 20 -23.75 -11.71 22.61
N ARG A 21 -23.90 -12.60 21.61
CA ARG A 21 -25.20 -13.15 21.20
C ARG A 21 -25.72 -14.16 22.22
N LEU A 22 -24.87 -15.06 22.69
CA LEU A 22 -25.22 -16.09 23.67
C LEU A 22 -25.50 -15.48 25.05
N GLU A 23 -24.75 -14.46 25.46
CA GLU A 23 -24.98 -13.74 26.73
C GLU A 23 -26.32 -13.00 26.78
N ARG A 24 -26.90 -12.65 25.61
CA ARG A 24 -28.26 -12.09 25.55
C ARG A 24 -29.35 -13.13 25.81
N GLU A 25 -29.04 -14.41 25.62
CA GLU A 25 -29.97 -15.51 25.85
C GLU A 25 -29.79 -16.08 27.26
N ASP A 26 -28.54 -16.25 27.71
CA ASP A 26 -28.16 -16.56 29.10
C ASP A 26 -26.70 -16.13 29.33
N GLU A 27 -26.47 -15.35 30.40
CA GLU A 27 -25.17 -14.77 30.75
C GLU A 27 -24.05 -15.84 30.93
N ASN A 28 -24.40 -17.08 31.27
CA ASN A 28 -23.43 -18.15 31.44
C ASN A 28 -23.08 -18.88 30.14
N LEU A 29 -23.89 -18.77 29.08
CA LEU A 29 -23.62 -19.45 27.81
C LEU A 29 -22.46 -18.82 27.05
N GLY A 30 -22.24 -17.51 27.21
CA GLY A 30 -21.11 -16.80 26.62
C GLY A 30 -19.74 -17.33 27.08
N LYS A 31 -19.66 -17.84 28.32
CA LYS A 31 -18.42 -18.35 28.92
C LYS A 31 -17.89 -19.60 28.21
N ASN A 32 -18.76 -20.37 27.55
CA ASN A 32 -18.32 -21.52 26.74
C ASN A 32 -17.48 -21.09 25.54
N MET A 33 -17.63 -19.85 25.07
CA MET A 33 -16.81 -19.29 24.00
C MET A 33 -15.38 -18.96 24.45
N ASP A 34 -15.10 -18.99 25.75
CA ASP A 34 -13.73 -18.83 26.30
C ASP A 34 -12.98 -20.15 26.43
N ASP A 35 -13.68 -21.29 26.32
CA ASP A 35 -13.05 -22.61 26.39
C ASP A 35 -12.02 -22.79 25.25
N PRO A 36 -10.77 -23.21 25.54
CA PRO A 36 -9.73 -23.35 24.53
C PRO A 36 -10.10 -24.27 23.35
N ALA A 37 -10.86 -25.35 23.60
CA ALA A 37 -11.31 -26.27 22.56
C ALA A 37 -12.40 -25.65 21.69
N VAL A 38 -13.33 -24.90 22.30
CA VAL A 38 -14.38 -24.16 21.56
C VAL A 38 -13.75 -23.05 20.72
N ARG A 39 -12.82 -22.27 21.29
CA ARG A 39 -12.08 -21.21 20.56
C ARG A 39 -11.32 -21.76 19.37
N LYS A 40 -10.69 -22.93 19.50
CA LYS A 40 -9.98 -23.59 18.39
C LYS A 40 -10.94 -23.95 17.24
N ASN A 41 -12.08 -24.54 17.55
CA ASN A 41 -13.07 -24.91 16.52
C ASN A 41 -13.75 -23.68 15.89
N MET A 42 -14.06 -22.67 16.70
CA MET A 42 -14.63 -21.41 16.23
C MET A 42 -13.62 -20.61 15.41
N GLY A 43 -12.32 -20.72 15.71
CA GLY A 43 -11.25 -20.15 14.89
C GLY A 43 -11.20 -20.77 13.49
N ALA A 44 -11.27 -22.10 13.40
CA ALA A 44 -11.32 -22.78 12.10
C ALA A 44 -12.57 -22.41 11.29
N LEU A 45 -13.73 -22.26 11.96
CA LEU A 45 -14.96 -21.80 11.31
C LEU A 45 -14.86 -20.34 10.84
N ALA A 46 -14.34 -19.46 11.69
CA ALA A 46 -14.16 -18.05 11.36
C ALA A 46 -13.16 -17.87 10.22
N GLU A 47 -12.10 -18.67 10.17
CA GLU A 47 -11.16 -18.70 9.06
C GLU A 47 -11.84 -19.17 7.77
N ALA A 48 -12.66 -20.22 7.82
CA ALA A 48 -13.42 -20.69 6.65
C ALA A 48 -14.40 -19.62 6.14
N VAL A 49 -15.11 -18.95 7.06
CA VAL A 49 -16.01 -17.82 6.73
C VAL A 49 -15.21 -16.67 6.14
N TYR A 50 -14.08 -16.30 6.74
CA TYR A 50 -13.19 -15.27 6.21
C TYR A 50 -12.74 -15.60 4.79
N ARG A 51 -12.27 -16.83 4.53
CA ARG A 51 -11.85 -17.28 3.20
C ARG A 51 -12.98 -17.23 2.18
N ILE A 52 -14.20 -17.62 2.55
CA ILE A 52 -15.36 -17.60 1.63
C ILE A 52 -15.76 -16.16 1.31
N VAL A 53 -15.86 -15.30 2.33
CA VAL A 53 -16.26 -13.91 2.14
C VAL A 53 -15.18 -13.13 1.39
N THR A 54 -13.90 -13.46 1.61
CA THR A 54 -12.79 -12.80 0.91
C THR A 54 -12.45 -13.40 -0.45
N ALA A 55 -12.97 -14.58 -0.80
CA ALA A 55 -12.75 -15.20 -2.11
C ALA A 55 -13.31 -14.36 -3.28
N HIS A 56 -14.24 -13.46 -3.01
CA HIS A 56 -14.88 -12.60 -4.00
C HIS A 56 -14.74 -11.10 -3.70
N THR A 57 -13.98 -10.72 -2.67
CA THR A 57 -13.68 -9.31 -2.41
C THR A 57 -12.51 -8.89 -3.27
N ASP A 58 -12.73 -7.93 -4.15
CA ASP A 58 -11.64 -7.24 -4.85
C ASP A 58 -10.93 -6.30 -3.87
N ALA A 59 -9.61 -6.43 -3.76
CA ALA A 59 -8.80 -5.46 -3.04
C ALA A 59 -8.70 -4.18 -3.89
N VAL A 60 -9.62 -3.23 -3.67
CA VAL A 60 -9.61 -1.95 -4.36
C VAL A 60 -8.82 -0.94 -3.53
N SER A 61 -7.72 -0.43 -4.09
CA SER A 61 -7.04 0.74 -3.54
C SER A 61 -7.64 2.01 -4.14
N SER A 62 -7.94 3.00 -3.29
CA SER A 62 -8.45 4.30 -3.74
C SER A 62 -7.77 5.43 -2.98
N PRO A 63 -7.76 6.67 -3.50
CA PRO A 63 -7.21 7.81 -2.78
C PRO A 63 -7.87 8.09 -1.43
N ILE A 64 -9.09 7.59 -1.22
CA ILE A 64 -9.85 7.74 0.03
C ILE A 64 -9.44 6.67 1.05
N GLU A 65 -9.26 5.43 0.60
CA GLU A 65 -8.93 4.28 1.46
C GLU A 65 -7.42 4.15 1.73
N ASP A 66 -6.57 4.52 0.76
CA ASP A 66 -5.10 4.44 0.82
C ASP A 66 -4.41 5.79 0.48
N PRO A 67 -4.67 6.87 1.22
CA PRO A 67 -4.17 8.21 0.88
C PRO A 67 -2.64 8.27 0.79
N GLU A 68 -1.90 7.58 1.67
CA GLU A 68 -0.43 7.56 1.69
C GLU A 68 0.15 6.92 0.42
N PHE A 69 -0.45 5.83 -0.08
CA PHE A 69 -0.02 5.18 -1.33
C PHE A 69 -0.25 6.09 -2.53
N TRP A 70 -1.44 6.69 -2.62
CA TRP A 70 -1.77 7.58 -3.73
C TRP A 70 -0.99 8.90 -3.69
N GLU A 71 -0.65 9.39 -2.50
CA GLU A 71 0.26 10.53 -2.35
C GLU A 71 1.67 10.18 -2.84
N TRP A 72 2.22 9.02 -2.46
CA TRP A 72 3.50 8.53 -2.97
C TRP A 72 3.48 8.38 -4.50
N MET A 73 2.40 7.85 -5.08
CA MET A 73 2.22 7.77 -6.54
C MET A 73 2.24 9.15 -7.20
N ASP A 74 1.58 10.16 -6.62
CA ASP A 74 1.57 11.52 -7.14
C ASP A 74 2.96 12.18 -7.03
N GLN A 75 3.64 12.02 -5.90
CA GLN A 75 5.01 12.49 -5.71
C GLN A 75 5.97 11.87 -6.73
N THR A 76 5.84 10.57 -6.99
CA THR A 76 6.61 9.83 -8.00
C THR A 76 6.37 10.39 -9.40
N ASN A 77 5.10 10.63 -9.76
CA ASN A 77 4.76 11.22 -11.05
C ASN A 77 5.33 12.63 -11.22
N ARG A 78 5.23 13.48 -10.17
CA ARG A 78 5.80 14.83 -10.19
C ARG A 78 7.32 14.80 -10.32
N TRP A 79 7.97 13.88 -9.64
CA TRP A 79 9.41 13.68 -9.74
C TRP A 79 9.80 13.29 -11.18
N LEU A 80 9.13 12.30 -11.78
CA LEU A 80 9.35 11.90 -13.18
C LEU A 80 9.17 13.07 -14.15
N GLN A 81 8.13 13.87 -13.97
CA GLN A 81 7.89 15.05 -14.81
C GLN A 81 8.98 16.12 -14.64
N THR A 82 9.40 16.38 -13.40
CA THR A 82 10.46 17.34 -13.09
C THR A 82 11.80 16.88 -13.68
N LEU A 83 12.08 15.59 -13.59
CA LEU A 83 13.26 14.95 -14.19
C LEU A 83 13.25 15.08 -15.72
N ALA A 84 12.11 14.79 -16.38
CA ALA A 84 11.97 14.95 -17.82
C ALA A 84 12.13 16.41 -18.28
N GLN A 85 11.60 17.36 -17.51
CA GLN A 85 11.76 18.79 -17.78
C GLN A 85 13.22 19.25 -17.59
N TRP A 86 13.87 18.80 -16.51
CA TRP A 86 15.28 19.09 -16.24
C TRP A 86 16.16 18.56 -17.38
N GLN A 87 15.97 17.31 -17.82
CA GLN A 87 16.71 16.73 -18.96
C GLN A 87 16.53 17.54 -20.24
N LYS A 88 15.29 17.93 -20.54
CA LYS A 88 15.00 18.76 -21.71
C LYS A 88 15.69 20.12 -21.61
N GLY A 89 15.69 20.73 -20.42
CA GLY A 89 16.38 21.99 -20.14
C GLY A 89 17.90 21.89 -20.31
N VAL A 90 18.51 20.83 -19.78
CA VAL A 90 19.95 20.56 -19.93
C VAL A 90 20.31 20.33 -21.39
N ALA A 91 19.55 19.49 -22.12
CA ALA A 91 19.77 19.25 -23.53
C ALA A 91 19.67 20.56 -24.36
N GLN A 92 18.68 21.40 -24.08
CA GLN A 92 18.54 22.70 -24.74
C GLN A 92 19.68 23.67 -24.39
N ALA A 93 20.13 23.69 -23.14
CA ALA A 93 21.25 24.53 -22.70
C ALA A 93 22.56 24.08 -23.36
N LEU A 94 22.80 22.77 -23.44
CA LEU A 94 23.94 22.21 -24.16
C LEU A 94 23.86 22.55 -25.66
N ASP A 95 22.72 22.36 -26.31
CA ASP A 95 22.55 22.66 -27.73
C ASP A 95 22.86 24.14 -28.04
N ARG A 96 22.31 25.05 -27.23
CA ARG A 96 22.53 26.51 -27.35
C ARG A 96 23.91 26.97 -26.92
N TRP A 97 24.70 26.12 -26.27
CA TRP A 97 26.04 26.48 -25.86
C TRP A 97 26.97 26.55 -27.08
N ALA A 98 27.32 27.79 -27.45
CA ALA A 98 28.33 28.11 -28.45
C ALA A 98 29.74 27.93 -27.87
N ALA A 99 30.17 26.69 -27.71
CA ALA A 99 31.53 26.35 -27.31
C ALA A 99 32.53 26.90 -28.35
N ALA A 100 33.44 27.77 -27.92
CA ALA A 100 34.38 28.47 -28.80
C ALA A 100 35.81 27.92 -28.71
N THR A 101 36.14 27.22 -27.62
CA THR A 101 37.45 26.62 -27.40
C THR A 101 37.40 25.09 -27.44
N PRO A 102 38.52 24.40 -27.73
CA PRO A 102 38.58 22.94 -27.67
C PRO A 102 38.22 22.37 -26.28
N ALA A 103 38.55 23.09 -25.21
CA ALA A 103 38.20 22.69 -23.84
C ALA A 103 36.68 22.78 -23.58
N ASP A 104 36.02 23.81 -24.12
CA ASP A 104 34.56 23.95 -24.02
C ASP A 104 33.83 22.85 -24.80
N LEU A 105 34.36 22.46 -25.97
CA LEU A 105 33.81 21.36 -26.77
C LEU A 105 33.91 20.01 -26.03
N GLN A 106 35.03 19.76 -25.35
CA GLN A 106 35.21 18.56 -24.54
C GLN A 106 34.23 18.54 -23.35
N LEU A 107 34.13 19.66 -22.62
CA LEU A 107 33.20 19.77 -21.49
C LEU A 107 31.73 19.61 -21.94
N LYS A 108 31.36 20.10 -23.14
CA LYS A 108 30.04 19.86 -23.74
C LYS A 108 29.77 18.39 -24.02
N ALA A 109 30.78 17.65 -24.50
CA ALA A 109 30.67 16.21 -24.73
C ALA A 109 30.57 15.42 -23.41
N ASP A 110 31.36 15.79 -22.40
CA ASP A 110 31.37 15.12 -21.09
C ASP A 110 30.04 15.30 -20.35
N LEU A 111 29.45 16.51 -20.40
CA LEU A 111 28.14 16.79 -19.82
C LEU A 111 27.01 16.03 -20.53
N ALA A 112 27.09 15.86 -21.85
CA ALA A 112 26.13 15.06 -22.61
C ALA A 112 26.21 13.56 -22.26
N ALA A 113 27.33 13.11 -21.69
CA ALA A 113 27.56 11.72 -21.29
C ALA A 113 27.17 11.42 -19.83
N LEU A 114 26.79 12.42 -19.04
CA LEU A 114 26.39 12.22 -17.64
C LEU A 114 25.04 11.50 -17.52
N THR A 115 24.98 10.53 -16.62
CA THR A 115 23.76 9.81 -16.24
C THR A 115 22.85 10.68 -15.36
N GLN A 116 21.54 10.43 -15.47
CA GLN A 116 20.46 11.25 -14.91
C GLN A 116 20.25 11.03 -13.38
N PRO A 117 19.50 11.93 -12.70
CA PRO A 117 19.37 11.96 -11.25
C PRO A 117 18.81 10.70 -10.59
N GLU A 118 19.24 10.51 -9.33
CA GLU A 118 19.06 9.36 -8.44
C GLU A 118 17.66 9.20 -7.79
N GLU A 119 17.58 8.18 -6.93
CA GLU A 119 16.47 7.25 -6.72
C GLU A 119 15.19 7.80 -6.05
N LEU A 120 14.11 7.08 -6.38
CA LEU A 120 12.73 7.28 -5.93
C LEU A 120 12.61 7.26 -4.39
N PRO A 121 11.65 8.00 -3.80
CA PRO A 121 11.25 7.75 -2.41
C PRO A 121 10.76 6.31 -2.23
N GLU A 122 11.16 5.67 -1.14
CA GLU A 122 10.76 4.29 -0.85
C GLU A 122 9.23 4.16 -0.80
N PRO A 123 8.66 3.12 -1.43
CA PRO A 123 7.23 2.88 -1.40
C PRO A 123 6.77 2.58 0.03
N PRO A 124 5.52 2.92 0.38
CA PRO A 124 4.95 2.54 1.66
C PRO A 124 4.92 1.01 1.81
N THR A 125 5.22 0.53 3.02
CA THR A 125 5.39 -0.91 3.31
C THR A 125 4.07 -1.65 3.55
N THR A 126 2.94 -0.94 3.66
CA THR A 126 1.63 -1.53 3.89
C THR A 126 0.53 -0.79 3.12
N LEU A 127 -0.31 -1.52 2.41
CA LEU A 127 -1.56 -1.03 1.84
C LEU A 127 -2.70 -1.38 2.81
N LYS A 128 -3.57 -0.41 3.14
CA LYS A 128 -4.78 -0.65 3.91
C LYS A 128 -5.92 -0.95 2.94
N GLY A 129 -5.79 -2.04 2.20
CA GLY A 129 -6.87 -2.52 1.35
C GLY A 129 -8.10 -2.84 2.20
N ARG A 130 -9.22 -2.18 1.94
CA ARG A 130 -10.50 -2.54 2.54
C ARG A 130 -11.13 -3.64 1.71
N LEU A 131 -11.40 -4.78 2.34
CA LEU A 131 -12.21 -5.85 1.77
C LEU A 131 -13.66 -5.34 1.73
N SER A 132 -14.18 -5.02 0.55
CA SER A 132 -15.56 -4.55 0.34
C SER A 132 -16.47 -5.65 -0.18
#